data_AF-A0A1G8JKM9-F1
#
_entry.id   AF-A0A1G8JKM9-F1
#
_cell.length_a   1.000
_cell.length_b   1.000
_cell.length_c   1.000
_cell.angle_alpha   90.00
_cell.angle_beta   90.00
_cell.angle_gamma   90.00
#
_symmetry.space_group_name_H-M   'P 1'
#
loop_
_entity.id
_entity.type
_entity.pdbx_description
1 polymer ?
#
loop_
_entity_poly.entity_id
_entity_poly.type
_entity_poly.pdbx_seq_one_letter_code
_entity_poly.pdbx_strand_id
1 'polypeptide(L)'
;MKHSLWLTAACSLLLSACSDSSDNAPQPSPKPAPELPITLDVTPNAEFSGTIRVNLGRFTDHYKNWRLSPEARDVNSDGHIDERDAQSLGIRNQLDTAIVIDASEMDALLRSNPDGLGSGSARPDIFVQGHYSAFDVLRYLALTRPELKVDGIASHRETGLDTYRFRVSWDQNGDGILDPQDQQSFQSPDWHFRFKLDGGEKRRITGSLDGVGPEGEALYLRMDQFWVQPGMNLRFQPFTPEMTARRTWVQQQEMERFRSNGNRVIVPELVASFDGGKSYQTLLNDFEVTAHNLRADIFQPGVITAADSFLSAFDQGVDVALNYWPTVASKAPVGHFALFRLKGLASRVGAGWTTRFGEKATLKDFAPFAQCDFGADGTPTGAPKVPHESCWKDWNTYFGGNMLHLMTDVWVMNQPVEQVHLIYKSHYDIFGMEEFNGNEPKERDFSQHQDGSDLVTLRTFPLPDDASSSPLLDASHFGWGIADCESCHNNQSPKGHGGYHWPINSVDGFDQQQPYYCASCHGSNGAPKGHGETARCFWCHSEDQLPKNHGEASTKRWINGQENLEGNRFNYLIPASTLPRDAAGNHAPYTNILSTINSDWNMSKNFPDPYSCMTCHPNH
;
A
#
# COMPACT_ATOMS: atom_id res chain seq x y z
N MET A 1 54.35 10.95 -65.69
CA MET A 1 53.28 9.95 -65.40
C MET A 1 52.87 10.10 -63.95
N LYS A 2 51.62 9.75 -63.65
CA LYS A 2 50.82 10.22 -62.51
C LYS A 2 51.32 9.76 -61.12
N HIS A 3 50.95 10.60 -60.14
CA HIS A 3 50.79 10.39 -58.68
C HIS A 3 51.99 10.63 -57.74
N SER A 4 51.97 11.82 -57.10
CA SER A 4 51.71 12.08 -55.65
C SER A 4 52.23 11.06 -54.62
N LEU A 5 52.77 11.41 -53.45
CA LEU A 5 52.91 12.67 -52.71
C LEU A 5 53.89 12.41 -51.54
N TRP A 6 54.32 13.51 -50.88
CA TRP A 6 54.99 13.66 -49.57
C TRP A 6 56.50 13.90 -49.59
N LEU A 7 56.81 15.19 -49.56
CA LEU A 7 58.12 15.78 -49.28
C LEU A 7 58.14 16.24 -47.82
N THR A 8 59.26 15.93 -47.19
CA THR A 8 59.67 16.24 -45.82
C THR A 8 60.16 17.68 -45.67
N ALA A 9 60.05 18.23 -44.44
CA ALA A 9 61.14 18.86 -43.65
C ALA A 9 61.01 20.33 -43.20
N ALA A 10 61.54 20.52 -41.97
CA ALA A 10 62.20 21.70 -41.36
C ALA A 10 61.29 22.79 -40.75
N CYS A 11 61.22 22.92 -39.42
CA CYS A 11 62.18 23.54 -38.47
C CYS A 11 62.02 25.08 -38.30
N SER A 12 61.37 25.43 -37.19
CA SER A 12 61.82 26.38 -36.13
C SER A 12 61.86 27.90 -36.34
N LEU A 13 61.36 28.57 -35.29
CA LEU A 13 61.60 29.93 -34.76
C LEU A 13 60.66 31.06 -35.25
N LEU A 14 59.86 31.60 -34.32
CA LEU A 14 60.16 32.88 -33.64
C LEU A 14 59.16 33.17 -32.50
N LEU A 15 59.72 33.63 -31.38
CA LEU A 15 59.05 34.15 -30.18
C LEU A 15 58.50 35.57 -30.41
N SER A 16 57.30 35.89 -29.88
CA SER A 16 57.07 37.12 -29.09
C SER A 16 55.66 37.21 -28.44
N ALA A 17 55.67 37.55 -27.15
CA ALA A 17 54.75 38.40 -26.37
C ALA A 17 53.33 37.91 -25.92
N CYS A 18 53.25 37.71 -24.59
CA CYS A 18 52.24 38.20 -23.63
C CYS A 18 50.78 37.76 -23.72
N SER A 19 50.34 36.94 -22.75
CA SER A 19 49.30 37.29 -21.76
C SER A 19 48.90 36.05 -20.96
N ASP A 20 49.27 36.02 -19.68
CA ASP A 20 48.70 35.11 -18.69
C ASP A 20 47.24 35.50 -18.43
N SER A 21 46.30 34.64 -18.79
CA SER A 21 44.95 34.64 -18.22
C SER A 21 44.52 33.21 -17.95
N SER A 22 44.81 32.77 -16.73
CA SER A 22 44.26 31.55 -16.14
C SER A 22 42.77 31.74 -15.87
N ASP A 23 41.94 31.59 -16.90
CA ASP A 23 40.49 31.45 -16.73
C ASP A 23 40.16 30.03 -16.29
N ASN A 24 40.43 29.74 -15.01
CA ASN A 24 39.73 28.69 -14.28
C ASN A 24 38.32 29.20 -14.00
N ALA A 25 37.46 29.19 -15.02
CA ALA A 25 36.03 29.34 -14.80
C ALA A 25 35.57 28.20 -13.88
N PRO A 26 34.97 28.49 -12.71
CA PRO A 26 34.40 27.44 -11.87
C PRO A 26 33.39 26.67 -12.71
N GLN A 27 33.57 25.34 -12.81
CA GLN A 27 32.49 24.51 -13.34
C GLN A 27 31.24 24.82 -12.51
N PRO A 28 30.10 25.13 -13.15
CA PRO A 28 28.87 25.38 -12.43
C PRO A 28 28.61 24.14 -11.55
N SER A 29 28.51 24.37 -10.24
CA SER A 29 28.17 23.32 -9.31
C SER A 29 26.89 22.65 -9.80
N PRO A 30 26.83 21.30 -9.88
CA PRO A 30 25.63 20.62 -10.33
C PRO A 30 24.45 21.15 -9.52
N LYS A 31 23.39 21.57 -10.22
CA LYS A 31 22.16 22.04 -9.58
C LYS A 31 21.74 20.95 -8.59
N PRO A 32 21.51 21.27 -7.31
CA PRO A 32 21.02 20.29 -6.34
C PRO A 32 19.80 19.58 -6.92
N ALA A 33 19.73 18.26 -6.72
CA ALA A 33 18.53 17.52 -7.06
C ALA A 33 17.33 18.20 -6.37
N PRO A 34 16.18 18.35 -7.06
CA PRO A 34 14.99 18.89 -6.42
C PRO A 34 14.70 18.10 -5.14
N GLU A 35 14.44 18.80 -4.05
CA GLU A 35 14.03 18.18 -2.80
C GLU A 35 12.66 17.52 -3.03
N LEU A 36 12.59 16.20 -2.80
CA LEU A 36 11.34 15.46 -2.96
C LEU A 36 10.39 15.86 -1.83
N PRO A 37 9.06 15.94 -2.09
CA PRO A 37 8.08 16.27 -1.07
C PRO A 37 7.77 15.06 -0.17
N ILE A 38 8.80 14.48 0.45
CA ILE A 38 8.69 13.38 1.41
C ILE A 38 8.64 13.93 2.83
N THR A 39 7.74 13.38 3.64
CA THR A 39 7.56 13.80 5.04
C THR A 39 8.60 13.19 5.98
N LEU A 40 9.27 12.11 5.56
CA LEU A 40 10.30 11.41 6.29
C LEU A 40 11.50 11.17 5.36
N ASP A 41 12.70 11.47 5.84
CA ASP A 41 13.94 11.15 5.16
C ASP A 41 14.27 9.66 5.34
N VAL A 42 13.82 8.84 4.39
CA VAL A 42 14.02 7.39 4.36
C VAL A 42 14.66 7.02 3.03
N THR A 43 15.69 6.19 3.08
CA THR A 43 16.25 5.52 1.91
C THR A 43 15.77 4.07 1.91
N PRO A 44 14.77 3.70 1.07
CA PRO A 44 14.31 2.32 0.98
C PRO A 44 15.44 1.39 0.52
N ASN A 45 15.43 0.17 1.03
CA ASN A 45 16.35 -0.88 0.64
C ASN A 45 15.57 -2.20 0.58
N ALA A 46 14.74 -2.36 -0.45
CA ALA A 46 14.03 -3.60 -0.67
C ALA A 46 15.02 -4.75 -0.91
N GLU A 47 14.81 -5.84 -0.19
CA GLU A 47 15.54 -7.09 -0.41
C GLU A 47 14.62 -8.12 -1.03
N PHE A 48 15.19 -8.96 -1.89
CA PHE A 48 14.49 -10.09 -2.47
C PHE A 48 14.80 -11.38 -1.70
N SER A 49 14.36 -11.41 -0.44
CA SER A 49 14.60 -12.50 0.51
C SER A 49 13.30 -12.95 1.19
N GLY A 50 13.19 -14.24 1.53
CA GLY A 50 11.97 -14.83 2.11
C GLY A 50 11.21 -15.68 1.10
N THR A 51 9.88 -15.75 1.24
CA THR A 51 9.05 -16.70 0.47
C THR A 51 7.97 -16.01 -0.34
N ILE A 52 7.69 -16.52 -1.53
CA ILE A 52 6.53 -16.14 -2.35
C ILE A 52 5.56 -17.31 -2.35
N ARG A 53 4.27 -17.05 -2.12
CA ARG A 53 3.23 -18.08 -2.13
C ARG A 53 2.53 -18.07 -3.47
N VAL A 54 2.45 -19.20 -4.14
CA VAL A 54 1.81 -19.32 -5.44
C VAL A 54 0.71 -20.37 -5.42
N ASN A 55 -0.45 -20.03 -5.96
CA ASN A 55 -1.52 -20.96 -6.28
C ASN A 55 -1.69 -21.05 -7.80
N LEU A 56 -1.99 -22.25 -8.29
CA LEU A 56 -2.32 -22.50 -9.70
C LEU A 56 -3.81 -22.79 -9.84
N GLY A 57 -4.41 -22.28 -10.92
CA GLY A 57 -5.82 -22.47 -11.20
C GLY A 57 -6.75 -21.56 -10.40
N ARG A 58 -8.04 -21.68 -10.71
CA ARG A 58 -9.10 -20.87 -10.10
C ARG A 58 -9.38 -21.33 -8.68
N PHE A 59 -9.61 -20.37 -7.79
CA PHE A 59 -10.11 -20.64 -6.46
C PHE A 59 -11.59 -21.04 -6.51
N THR A 60 -11.98 -22.06 -5.76
CA THR A 60 -13.39 -22.46 -5.63
C THR A 60 -14.02 -21.72 -4.45
N ASP A 61 -14.65 -20.59 -4.73
CA ASP A 61 -15.34 -19.80 -3.71
C ASP A 61 -16.77 -20.28 -3.50
N HIS A 62 -16.94 -21.22 -2.56
CA HIS A 62 -18.22 -21.76 -2.14
C HIS A 62 -19.14 -20.70 -1.54
N TYR A 63 -18.59 -19.75 -0.78
CA TYR A 63 -19.39 -18.66 -0.23
C TYR A 63 -19.94 -17.76 -1.34
N LYS A 64 -19.10 -17.29 -2.26
CA LYS A 64 -19.53 -16.45 -3.38
C LYS A 64 -20.56 -17.17 -4.24
N ASN A 65 -20.35 -18.44 -4.56
CA ASN A 65 -21.30 -19.25 -5.31
C ASN A 65 -22.66 -19.36 -4.60
N TRP A 66 -22.66 -19.63 -3.30
CA TRP A 66 -23.88 -19.65 -2.49
C TRP A 66 -24.53 -18.27 -2.41
N ARG A 67 -23.76 -17.21 -2.17
CA ARG A 67 -24.28 -15.85 -1.96
C ARG A 67 -25.00 -15.29 -3.18
N LEU A 68 -24.59 -15.74 -4.37
CA LEU A 68 -25.17 -15.38 -5.66
C LEU A 68 -26.29 -16.33 -6.10
N SER A 69 -26.54 -17.39 -5.35
CA SER A 69 -27.56 -18.39 -5.65
C SER A 69 -28.92 -18.03 -5.01
N PRO A 70 -30.05 -18.54 -5.54
CA PRO A 70 -31.37 -18.38 -4.92
C PRO A 70 -31.47 -18.95 -3.49
N GLU A 71 -30.55 -19.81 -3.07
CA GLU A 71 -30.52 -20.44 -1.76
C GLU A 71 -30.00 -19.52 -0.64
N ALA A 72 -29.39 -18.38 -0.98
CA ALA A 72 -28.87 -17.40 -0.04
C ALA A 72 -29.99 -16.79 0.81
N ARG A 73 -29.86 -16.88 2.14
CA ARG A 73 -30.85 -16.39 3.10
C ARG A 73 -30.18 -16.10 4.45
N ASP A 74 -30.78 -15.18 5.20
CA ASP A 74 -30.42 -14.85 6.58
C ASP A 74 -30.92 -16.00 7.47
N VAL A 75 -30.00 -16.83 7.97
CA VAL A 75 -30.34 -17.99 8.81
C VAL A 75 -30.17 -17.71 10.29
N ASN A 76 -29.42 -16.67 10.65
CA ASN A 76 -29.17 -16.28 12.04
C ASN A 76 -30.11 -15.17 12.54
N SER A 77 -30.95 -14.62 11.64
CA SER A 77 -31.92 -13.55 11.89
C SER A 77 -31.29 -12.23 12.36
N ASP A 78 -30.08 -11.92 11.93
CA ASP A 78 -29.38 -10.67 12.26
C ASP A 78 -29.67 -9.53 11.27
N GLY A 79 -30.47 -9.79 10.23
CA GLY A 79 -30.86 -8.83 9.20
C GLY A 79 -29.95 -8.83 7.98
N HIS A 80 -28.94 -9.71 7.94
CA HIS A 80 -27.91 -9.74 6.90
C HIS A 80 -27.76 -11.14 6.30
N ILE A 81 -27.21 -11.19 5.08
CA ILE A 81 -26.90 -12.44 4.40
C ILE A 81 -25.41 -12.39 4.10
N ASP A 82 -24.62 -13.09 4.90
CA ASP A 82 -23.16 -13.01 4.89
C ASP A 82 -22.45 -14.34 5.23
N GLU A 83 -21.15 -14.29 5.45
CA GLU A 83 -20.32 -15.48 5.72
C GLU A 83 -20.72 -16.23 6.99
N ARG A 84 -21.37 -15.57 7.96
CA ARG A 84 -21.88 -16.21 9.19
C ARG A 84 -23.05 -17.14 8.86
N ASP A 85 -23.91 -16.75 7.94
CA ASP A 85 -25.02 -17.56 7.45
C ASP A 85 -24.51 -18.77 6.67
N ALA A 86 -23.59 -18.53 5.74
CA ALA A 86 -22.95 -19.60 4.96
C ALA A 86 -22.29 -20.62 5.90
N GLN A 87 -21.54 -20.15 6.89
CA GLN A 87 -20.88 -21.00 7.87
C GLN A 87 -21.88 -21.80 8.72
N SER A 88 -23.03 -21.21 9.07
CA SER A 88 -24.12 -21.88 9.81
C SER A 88 -24.79 -22.97 8.97
N LEU A 89 -24.74 -22.85 7.64
CA LEU A 89 -25.20 -23.85 6.68
C LEU A 89 -24.10 -24.88 6.29
N GLY A 90 -22.90 -24.78 6.87
CA GLY A 90 -21.77 -25.66 6.54
C GLY A 90 -21.09 -25.33 5.21
N ILE A 91 -21.39 -24.18 4.60
CA ILE A 91 -20.78 -23.70 3.37
C ILE A 91 -19.50 -22.97 3.75
N ARG A 92 -18.35 -23.56 3.41
CA ARG A 92 -17.03 -23.02 3.74
C ARG A 92 -16.10 -23.10 2.55
N ASN A 93 -15.28 -22.08 2.42
CA ASN A 93 -14.14 -22.07 1.53
C ASN A 93 -12.99 -22.90 2.14
N GLN A 94 -12.26 -23.60 1.28
CA GLN A 94 -11.05 -24.32 1.65
C GLN A 94 -9.84 -23.62 1.05
N LEU A 95 -8.79 -23.45 1.85
CA LEU A 95 -7.52 -22.92 1.33
C LEU A 95 -6.82 -23.98 0.49
N ASP A 96 -6.46 -23.60 -0.73
CA ASP A 96 -5.55 -24.38 -1.56
C ASP A 96 -4.18 -24.49 -0.90
N THR A 97 -3.52 -25.63 -1.10
CA THR A 97 -2.11 -25.76 -0.73
C THR A 97 -1.27 -24.91 -1.69
N ALA A 98 -0.65 -23.85 -1.18
CA ALA A 98 0.21 -22.99 -1.97
C ALA A 98 1.56 -23.65 -2.22
N ILE A 99 2.07 -23.48 -3.44
CA ILE A 99 3.48 -23.67 -3.77
C ILE A 99 4.25 -22.56 -3.06
N VAL A 100 5.24 -22.93 -2.25
CA VAL A 100 6.10 -21.97 -1.56
C VAL A 100 7.41 -21.91 -2.32
N ILE A 101 7.73 -20.74 -2.86
CA ILE A 101 8.97 -20.45 -3.57
C ILE A 101 9.90 -19.73 -2.61
N ASP A 102 11.13 -20.23 -2.45
CA ASP A 102 12.20 -19.47 -1.81
C ASP A 102 12.76 -18.43 -2.79
N ALA A 103 12.77 -17.16 -2.38
CA ALA A 103 13.18 -16.04 -3.23
C ALA A 103 14.65 -16.15 -3.68
N SER A 104 15.53 -16.68 -2.82
CA SER A 104 16.95 -16.84 -3.12
C SER A 104 17.22 -17.98 -4.10
N GLU A 105 16.45 -19.07 -4.00
CA GLU A 105 16.50 -20.17 -4.97
C GLU A 105 16.01 -19.72 -6.35
N MET A 106 14.93 -18.93 -6.39
CA MET A 106 14.44 -18.34 -7.64
C MET A 106 15.49 -17.42 -8.28
N ASP A 107 16.08 -16.52 -7.48
CA ASP A 107 17.13 -15.61 -7.95
C ASP A 107 18.36 -16.36 -8.47
N ALA A 108 18.79 -17.42 -7.78
CA ALA A 108 19.88 -18.27 -8.25
C ALA A 108 19.58 -18.94 -9.59
N LEU A 109 18.39 -19.53 -9.75
CA LEU A 109 18.00 -20.22 -10.98
C LEU A 109 17.89 -19.25 -12.15
N LEU A 110 17.13 -18.17 -12.01
CA LEU A 110 16.85 -17.25 -13.12
C LEU A 110 18.09 -16.47 -13.57
N ARG A 111 19.05 -16.19 -12.68
CA ARG A 111 20.35 -15.61 -13.07
C ARG A 111 21.16 -16.51 -14.01
N SER A 112 21.01 -17.82 -13.92
CA SER A 112 21.66 -18.73 -14.89
C SER A 112 21.08 -18.65 -16.30
N ASN A 113 19.98 -17.91 -16.48
CA ASN A 113 19.25 -17.73 -17.74
C ASN A 113 18.92 -19.05 -18.47
N PRO A 114 18.29 -20.02 -17.79
CA PRO A 114 18.13 -21.38 -18.32
C PRO A 114 17.20 -21.46 -19.55
N ASP A 115 16.38 -20.44 -19.78
CA ASP A 115 15.40 -20.36 -20.88
C ASP A 115 15.69 -19.27 -21.91
N GLY A 116 16.78 -18.53 -21.77
CA GLY A 116 17.18 -17.49 -22.71
C GLY A 116 16.38 -16.19 -22.65
N LEU A 117 15.46 -16.02 -21.69
CA LEU A 117 14.62 -14.81 -21.57
C LEU A 117 15.30 -13.65 -20.82
N GLY A 118 16.48 -13.87 -20.23
CA GLY A 118 17.25 -12.87 -19.50
C GLY A 118 17.98 -13.47 -18.29
N SER A 119 19.20 -13.00 -18.01
CA SER A 119 19.89 -13.35 -16.77
C SER A 119 19.32 -12.53 -15.62
N GLY A 120 18.57 -13.19 -14.73
CA GLY A 120 17.76 -12.52 -13.72
C GLY A 120 16.36 -12.28 -14.24
N SER A 121 15.82 -11.07 -14.10
CA SER A 121 14.49 -10.74 -14.63
C SER A 121 14.45 -10.75 -16.17
N ALA A 122 13.29 -11.11 -16.72
CA ALA A 122 12.95 -10.97 -18.14
C ALA A 122 12.76 -9.50 -18.59
N ARG A 123 12.75 -8.55 -17.64
CA ARG A 123 12.70 -7.09 -17.86
C ARG A 123 13.88 -6.39 -17.18
N PRO A 124 15.12 -6.62 -17.63
CA PRO A 124 16.30 -5.94 -17.07
C PRO A 124 16.32 -4.43 -17.38
N ASP A 125 15.44 -3.96 -18.27
CA ASP A 125 15.16 -2.55 -18.53
C ASP A 125 14.28 -1.90 -17.44
N ILE A 126 13.55 -2.69 -16.65
CA ILE A 126 12.70 -2.21 -15.55
C ILE A 126 13.33 -2.49 -14.20
N PHE A 127 13.80 -3.72 -13.95
CA PHE A 127 14.25 -4.14 -12.62
C PHE A 127 15.76 -4.07 -12.49
N VAL A 128 16.23 -3.64 -11.32
CA VAL A 128 17.62 -3.85 -10.91
C VAL A 128 17.88 -5.33 -10.64
N GLN A 129 19.16 -5.72 -10.65
CA GLN A 129 19.54 -7.12 -10.40
C GLN A 129 19.01 -7.60 -9.05
N GLY A 130 18.42 -8.80 -9.03
CA GLY A 130 17.85 -9.40 -7.83
C GLY A 130 16.37 -9.09 -7.61
N HIS A 131 15.75 -8.26 -8.44
CA HIS A 131 14.30 -7.99 -8.38
C HIS A 131 13.59 -8.59 -9.59
N TYR A 132 12.35 -9.02 -9.37
CA TYR A 132 11.62 -9.90 -10.30
C TYR A 132 10.16 -9.47 -10.45
N SER A 133 9.60 -9.81 -11.62
CA SER A 133 8.20 -9.59 -11.95
C SER A 133 7.31 -10.81 -11.66
N ALA A 134 5.98 -10.65 -11.74
CA ALA A 134 5.07 -11.79 -11.69
C ALA A 134 5.32 -12.77 -12.86
N PHE A 135 5.77 -12.27 -14.01
CA PHE A 135 6.12 -13.13 -15.14
C PHE A 135 7.36 -13.98 -14.86
N ASP A 136 8.34 -13.42 -14.13
CA ASP A 136 9.52 -14.16 -13.69
C ASP A 136 9.18 -15.29 -12.70
N VAL A 137 8.15 -15.10 -11.85
CA VAL A 137 7.64 -16.18 -11.00
C VAL A 137 7.01 -17.29 -11.84
N LEU A 138 6.21 -16.95 -12.85
CA LEU A 138 5.63 -17.95 -13.77
C LEU A 138 6.73 -18.70 -14.54
N ARG A 139 7.77 -17.98 -14.97
CA ARG A 139 8.96 -18.52 -15.62
C ARG A 139 9.69 -19.52 -14.73
N TYR A 140 9.95 -19.16 -13.47
CA TYR A 140 10.55 -20.07 -12.48
C TYR A 140 9.72 -21.34 -12.29
N LEU A 141 8.39 -21.22 -12.19
CA LEU A 141 7.50 -22.37 -12.04
C LEU A 141 7.56 -23.28 -13.26
N ALA A 142 7.54 -22.74 -14.48
CA ALA A 142 7.64 -23.53 -15.71
C ALA A 142 8.98 -24.28 -15.84
N LEU A 143 10.04 -23.79 -15.21
CA LEU A 143 11.36 -24.44 -15.19
C LEU A 143 11.47 -25.53 -14.12
N THR A 144 10.73 -25.40 -13.03
CA THR A 144 10.87 -26.25 -11.83
C THR A 144 9.75 -27.26 -11.67
N ARG A 145 8.65 -27.10 -12.39
CA ARG A 145 7.43 -27.92 -12.25
C ARG A 145 7.10 -28.64 -13.55
N PRO A 146 7.22 -29.98 -13.63
CA PRO A 146 6.92 -30.73 -14.85
C PRO A 146 5.45 -30.64 -15.27
N GLU A 147 4.54 -30.38 -14.34
CA GLU A 147 3.11 -30.20 -14.59
C GLU A 147 2.76 -28.85 -15.23
N LEU A 148 3.71 -27.94 -15.41
CA LEU A 148 3.47 -26.60 -15.94
C LEU A 148 4.41 -26.30 -17.12
N LYS A 149 3.85 -25.83 -18.22
CA LYS A 149 4.60 -25.42 -19.41
C LYS A 149 4.15 -24.05 -19.89
N VAL A 150 5.13 -23.20 -20.21
CA VAL A 150 4.91 -21.92 -20.90
C VAL A 150 5.52 -22.02 -22.29
N ASP A 151 4.74 -21.76 -23.34
CA ASP A 151 5.20 -21.78 -24.72
C ASP A 151 4.61 -20.64 -25.57
N GLY A 152 5.02 -20.58 -26.84
CA GLY A 152 4.56 -19.54 -27.77
C GLY A 152 4.91 -18.13 -27.31
N ILE A 153 6.06 -17.95 -26.63
CA ILE A 153 6.47 -16.69 -26.03
C ILE A 153 6.82 -15.68 -27.13
N ALA A 154 6.03 -14.61 -27.25
CA ALA A 154 6.33 -13.43 -28.02
C ALA A 154 6.89 -12.34 -27.11
N SER A 155 7.97 -11.69 -27.53
CA SER A 155 8.68 -10.70 -26.71
C SER A 155 7.83 -9.45 -26.49
N HIS A 156 7.99 -8.79 -25.32
CA HIS A 156 7.36 -7.51 -25.00
C HIS A 156 7.53 -6.44 -26.09
N ARG A 157 8.64 -6.48 -26.84
CA ARG A 157 8.92 -5.57 -27.96
C ARG A 157 8.13 -5.88 -29.23
N GLU A 158 7.77 -7.14 -29.44
CA GLU A 158 7.11 -7.64 -30.66
C GLU A 158 5.59 -7.56 -30.55
N THR A 159 5.05 -7.59 -29.34
CA THR A 159 3.60 -7.66 -29.12
C THR A 159 2.87 -6.35 -29.39
N GLY A 160 3.61 -5.23 -29.44
CA GLY A 160 3.04 -3.89 -29.53
C GLY A 160 2.32 -3.44 -28.25
N LEU A 161 2.41 -4.22 -27.17
CA LEU A 161 1.74 -3.95 -25.89
C LEU A 161 2.72 -3.67 -24.75
N ASP A 162 4.02 -3.73 -25.01
CA ASP A 162 5.10 -3.65 -24.01
C ASP A 162 4.99 -4.70 -22.89
N THR A 163 4.47 -5.88 -23.24
CA THR A 163 4.34 -7.03 -22.34
C THR A 163 4.45 -8.33 -23.13
N TYR A 164 4.99 -9.38 -22.51
CA TYR A 164 5.08 -10.71 -23.12
C TYR A 164 3.70 -11.29 -23.40
N ARG A 165 3.60 -12.09 -24.47
CA ARG A 165 2.43 -12.94 -24.75
C ARG A 165 2.88 -14.39 -24.84
N PHE A 166 2.11 -15.30 -24.31
CA PHE A 166 2.46 -16.71 -24.19
C PHE A 166 1.20 -17.55 -24.04
N ARG A 167 1.37 -18.87 -24.07
CA ARG A 167 0.34 -19.85 -23.72
C ARG A 167 0.84 -20.69 -22.55
N VAL A 168 -0.09 -21.10 -21.70
CA VAL A 168 0.19 -21.97 -20.56
C VAL A 168 -0.51 -23.32 -20.79
N SER A 169 0.22 -24.40 -20.52
CA SER A 169 -0.34 -25.73 -20.33
C SER A 169 -0.09 -26.15 -18.88
N TRP A 170 -1.14 -26.51 -18.14
CA TRP A 170 -1.04 -27.01 -16.77
C TRP A 170 -1.84 -28.30 -16.63
N ASP A 171 -1.18 -29.35 -16.12
CA ASP A 171 -1.79 -30.65 -15.79
C ASP A 171 -2.71 -30.45 -14.57
N GLN A 172 -3.96 -30.11 -14.87
CA GLN A 172 -4.96 -29.71 -13.89
C GLN A 172 -5.60 -30.95 -13.25
N ASN A 173 -5.63 -32.08 -13.96
CA ASN A 173 -6.24 -33.31 -13.49
C ASN A 173 -5.26 -34.22 -12.70
N GLY A 174 -3.95 -33.92 -12.77
CA GLY A 174 -2.88 -34.61 -12.05
C GLY A 174 -2.50 -35.97 -12.64
N ASP A 175 -2.78 -36.21 -13.93
CA ASP A 175 -2.47 -37.48 -14.60
C ASP A 175 -1.04 -37.56 -15.19
N GLY A 176 -0.30 -36.45 -15.12
CA GLY A 176 1.07 -36.32 -15.62
C GLY A 176 1.17 -36.00 -17.11
N ILE A 177 0.05 -35.73 -17.80
CA ILE A 177 -0.01 -35.49 -19.24
C ILE A 177 -0.63 -34.12 -19.50
N LEU A 178 0.13 -33.25 -20.18
CA LEU A 178 -0.39 -31.98 -20.67
C LEU A 178 -1.20 -32.21 -21.96
N ASP A 179 -2.53 -32.26 -21.86
CA ASP A 179 -3.41 -32.55 -23.00
C ASP A 179 -4.77 -31.82 -22.93
N PRO A 180 -5.64 -31.92 -23.96
CA PRO A 180 -6.95 -31.25 -23.97
C PRO A 180 -7.91 -31.62 -22.82
N GLN A 181 -7.65 -32.68 -22.04
CA GLN A 181 -8.42 -33.02 -20.85
C GLN A 181 -8.17 -32.05 -19.69
N ASP A 182 -7.10 -31.26 -19.74
CA ASP A 182 -6.83 -30.11 -18.85
C ASP A 182 -7.72 -28.89 -19.15
N GLN A 183 -8.68 -29.01 -20.09
CA GLN A 183 -9.72 -28.02 -20.38
C GLN A 183 -9.16 -26.60 -20.62
N GLN A 184 -9.52 -25.63 -19.77
CA GLN A 184 -9.13 -24.22 -19.86
C GLN A 184 -7.63 -24.00 -19.59
N SER A 185 -6.92 -25.05 -19.20
CA SER A 185 -5.51 -25.00 -18.83
C SER A 185 -4.57 -25.53 -19.90
N PHE A 186 -5.03 -26.16 -20.99
CA PHE A 186 -4.17 -26.64 -22.09
C PHE A 186 -3.97 -25.60 -23.19
N GLN A 187 -2.71 -25.24 -23.48
CA GLN A 187 -2.32 -24.23 -24.48
C GLN A 187 -3.12 -22.91 -24.40
N SER A 188 -3.49 -22.52 -23.19
CA SER A 188 -4.41 -21.42 -22.95
C SER A 188 -3.70 -20.06 -23.01
N PRO A 189 -4.17 -19.11 -23.84
CA PRO A 189 -3.63 -17.75 -23.90
C PRO A 189 -4.21 -16.84 -22.80
N ASP A 190 -5.17 -17.34 -22.04
CA ASP A 190 -5.96 -16.55 -21.08
C ASP A 190 -5.39 -16.58 -19.66
N TRP A 191 -4.23 -17.21 -19.48
CA TRP A 191 -3.54 -17.19 -18.20
C TRP A 191 -3.03 -15.80 -17.88
N HIS A 192 -3.39 -15.35 -16.68
CA HIS A 192 -2.84 -14.16 -16.05
C HIS A 192 -2.72 -14.44 -14.55
N PHE A 193 -2.61 -13.39 -13.73
CA PHE A 193 -2.52 -13.56 -12.29
C PHE A 193 -3.50 -12.68 -11.52
N ARG A 194 -3.81 -13.14 -10.30
CA ARG A 194 -4.33 -12.34 -9.20
C ARG A 194 -3.24 -12.21 -8.15
N PHE A 195 -3.30 -11.17 -7.33
CA PHE A 195 -2.36 -10.99 -6.23
C PHE A 195 -3.07 -10.63 -4.93
N LYS A 196 -2.38 -10.90 -3.82
CA LYS A 196 -2.66 -10.36 -2.49
C LYS A 196 -1.33 -9.96 -1.85
N LEU A 197 -1.30 -8.77 -1.29
CA LEU A 197 -0.22 -8.36 -0.41
C LEU A 197 -0.36 -9.03 0.97
N ASP A 198 0.74 -9.10 1.70
CA ASP A 198 0.73 -9.56 3.08
C ASP A 198 0.08 -8.48 3.97
N GLY A 199 -1.17 -8.73 4.41
CA GLY A 199 -1.91 -7.87 5.32
C GLY A 199 -1.54 -8.06 6.80
N GLY A 200 -0.56 -8.92 7.09
CA GLY A 200 -0.22 -9.36 8.44
C GLY A 200 -1.40 -10.03 9.13
N GLU A 201 -1.72 -9.60 10.35
CA GLU A 201 -2.78 -10.13 11.19
C GLU A 201 -4.18 -9.55 10.86
N LYS A 202 -4.29 -8.64 9.88
CA LYS A 202 -5.56 -7.97 9.54
C LYS A 202 -6.50 -8.93 8.80
N ARG A 203 -7.59 -9.32 9.46
CA ARG A 203 -8.62 -10.25 8.95
C ARG A 203 -9.80 -9.59 8.23
N ARG A 204 -10.02 -8.29 8.39
CA ARG A 204 -11.22 -7.60 7.86
C ARG A 204 -11.17 -7.29 6.37
N ILE A 205 -9.98 -7.31 5.77
CA ILE A 205 -9.80 -6.97 4.36
C ILE A 205 -10.13 -8.13 3.44
N THR A 206 -10.03 -9.37 3.92
CA THR A 206 -10.40 -10.55 3.16
C THR A 206 -11.92 -10.63 3.10
N GLY A 207 -12.50 -10.72 1.90
CA GLY A 207 -13.94 -10.77 1.67
C GLY A 207 -14.24 -11.09 0.20
N SER A 208 -15.09 -12.08 -0.07
CA SER A 208 -15.29 -12.59 -1.44
C SER A 208 -16.02 -11.60 -2.36
N LEU A 209 -16.88 -10.74 -1.82
CA LEU A 209 -17.66 -9.78 -2.61
C LEU A 209 -17.36 -8.32 -2.24
N ASP A 210 -17.04 -8.08 -0.98
CA ASP A 210 -16.98 -6.78 -0.31
C ASP A 210 -15.56 -6.42 0.17
N GLY A 211 -14.59 -7.30 -0.09
CA GLY A 211 -13.19 -7.13 0.26
C GLY A 211 -12.25 -7.60 -0.85
N VAL A 212 -10.99 -7.84 -0.47
CA VAL A 212 -10.03 -8.58 -1.30
C VAL A 212 -10.42 -10.05 -1.24
N GLY A 213 -10.90 -10.57 -2.37
CA GLY A 213 -11.33 -11.96 -2.47
C GLY A 213 -10.23 -12.94 -2.03
N PRO A 214 -10.57 -14.10 -1.47
CA PRO A 214 -9.59 -15.14 -1.16
C PRO A 214 -8.77 -15.58 -2.38
N GLU A 215 -9.30 -15.41 -3.59
CA GLU A 215 -8.61 -15.61 -4.87
C GLU A 215 -7.61 -14.50 -5.24
N GLY A 216 -7.67 -13.35 -4.58
CA GLY A 216 -6.88 -12.15 -4.87
C GLY A 216 -7.50 -11.21 -5.89
N GLU A 217 -6.83 -10.09 -6.13
CA GLU A 217 -7.31 -9.02 -7.01
C GLU A 217 -6.96 -9.31 -8.47
N ALA A 218 -7.97 -9.30 -9.34
CA ALA A 218 -7.74 -9.33 -10.78
C ALA A 218 -7.34 -7.94 -11.29
N LEU A 219 -6.52 -7.88 -12.33
CA LEU A 219 -5.90 -6.63 -12.78
C LEU A 219 -5.76 -6.56 -14.30
N TYR A 220 -5.53 -5.34 -14.79
CA TYR A 220 -5.19 -5.06 -16.19
C TYR A 220 -3.70 -4.83 -16.42
N LEU A 221 -2.90 -4.84 -15.36
CA LEU A 221 -1.46 -4.58 -15.42
C LEU A 221 -0.71 -5.66 -16.21
N ARG A 222 0.45 -5.26 -16.73
CA ARG A 222 1.38 -6.11 -17.46
C ARG A 222 2.12 -7.01 -16.47
N MET A 223 2.06 -8.33 -16.68
CA MET A 223 2.60 -9.32 -15.75
C MET A 223 4.11 -9.15 -15.53
N ASP A 224 4.83 -8.81 -16.59
CA ASP A 224 6.27 -8.63 -16.61
C ASP A 224 6.73 -7.26 -16.07
N GLN A 225 5.80 -6.35 -15.76
CA GLN A 225 6.11 -5.06 -15.12
C GLN A 225 5.66 -5.01 -13.65
N PHE A 226 4.90 -6.00 -13.20
CA PHE A 226 4.42 -6.08 -11.83
C PHE A 226 5.51 -6.59 -10.90
N TRP A 227 6.07 -5.75 -10.04
CA TRP A 227 7.06 -6.14 -9.06
C TRP A 227 6.51 -7.17 -8.06
N VAL A 228 7.25 -8.26 -7.83
CA VAL A 228 6.91 -9.24 -6.80
C VAL A 228 7.74 -8.95 -5.56
N GLN A 229 7.05 -8.77 -4.44
CA GLN A 229 7.64 -8.67 -3.12
C GLN A 229 7.55 -10.02 -2.40
N PRO A 230 8.59 -10.43 -1.65
CA PRO A 230 8.46 -11.54 -0.71
C PRO A 230 7.28 -11.35 0.25
N GLY A 231 6.60 -12.44 0.60
CA GLY A 231 5.36 -12.45 1.39
C GLY A 231 4.08 -12.34 0.54
N MET A 232 4.16 -11.88 -0.71
CA MET A 232 3.00 -11.83 -1.61
C MET A 232 2.43 -13.23 -1.88
N ASN A 233 1.11 -13.28 -2.07
CA ASN A 233 0.41 -14.43 -2.62
C ASN A 233 0.00 -14.12 -4.06
N LEU A 234 0.49 -14.92 -5.01
CA LEU A 234 0.12 -14.85 -6.42
C LEU A 234 -0.75 -16.06 -6.78
N ARG A 235 -1.80 -15.84 -7.55
CA ARG A 235 -2.58 -16.92 -8.15
C ARG A 235 -2.51 -16.81 -9.66
N PHE A 236 -1.83 -17.75 -10.30
CA PHE A 236 -1.86 -17.87 -11.76
C PHE A 236 -3.06 -18.73 -12.16
N GLN A 237 -3.92 -18.20 -13.02
CA GLN A 237 -5.14 -18.88 -13.42
C GLN A 237 -5.56 -18.50 -14.84
N PRO A 238 -6.29 -19.37 -15.54
CA PRO A 238 -6.96 -18.99 -16.78
C PRO A 238 -8.13 -18.04 -16.45
N PHE A 239 -8.10 -16.84 -17.04
CA PHE A 239 -9.24 -15.93 -17.05
C PHE A 239 -10.22 -16.31 -18.16
N THR A 240 -11.40 -15.70 -18.22
CA THR A 240 -12.27 -15.87 -19.38
C THR A 240 -11.70 -15.10 -20.57
N PRO A 241 -12.03 -15.51 -21.82
CA PRO A 241 -11.60 -14.78 -23.01
C PRO A 241 -12.00 -13.30 -22.98
N GLU A 242 -13.17 -12.98 -22.41
CA GLU A 242 -13.64 -11.59 -22.28
C GLU A 242 -12.74 -10.76 -21.36
N MET A 243 -12.25 -11.33 -20.25
CA MET A 243 -11.34 -10.62 -19.34
C MET A 243 -9.97 -10.41 -19.98
N THR A 244 -9.48 -11.39 -20.75
CA THR A 244 -8.26 -11.24 -21.55
C THR A 244 -8.44 -10.16 -22.63
N ALA A 245 -9.58 -10.12 -23.31
CA ALA A 245 -9.90 -9.12 -24.31
C ALA A 245 -9.98 -7.72 -23.68
N ARG A 246 -10.67 -7.57 -22.54
CA ARG A 246 -10.76 -6.31 -21.78
C ARG A 246 -9.40 -5.80 -21.33
N ARG A 247 -8.56 -6.66 -20.74
CA ARG A 247 -7.17 -6.34 -20.39
C ARG A 247 -6.36 -5.88 -21.61
N THR A 248 -6.51 -6.60 -22.73
CA THR A 248 -5.79 -6.27 -23.97
C THR A 248 -6.22 -4.91 -24.51
N TRP A 249 -7.52 -4.60 -24.48
CA TRP A 249 -8.05 -3.31 -24.88
C TRP A 249 -7.46 -2.18 -24.03
N VAL A 250 -7.40 -2.31 -22.70
CA VAL A 250 -6.77 -1.32 -21.81
C VAL A 250 -5.31 -1.07 -22.19
N GLN A 251 -4.52 -2.14 -22.31
CA GLN A 251 -3.10 -2.05 -22.66
C GLN A 251 -2.88 -1.44 -24.06
N GLN A 252 -3.80 -1.66 -25.00
CA GLN A 252 -3.78 -1.03 -26.32
C GLN A 252 -4.05 0.48 -26.23
N GLN A 253 -5.01 0.93 -25.41
CA GLN A 253 -5.28 2.37 -25.24
C GLN A 253 -4.06 3.10 -24.69
N GLU A 254 -3.42 2.54 -23.66
CA GLU A 254 -2.21 3.10 -23.06
C GLU A 254 -1.05 3.20 -24.07
N MET A 255 -0.84 2.16 -24.88
CA MET A 255 0.22 2.16 -25.90
C MET A 255 -0.07 3.09 -27.07
N GLU A 256 -1.33 3.21 -27.49
CA GLU A 256 -1.72 4.17 -28.53
C GLU A 256 -1.49 5.60 -28.05
N ARG A 257 -1.90 5.90 -26.82
CA ARG A 257 -1.65 7.19 -26.16
C ARG A 257 -0.16 7.48 -26.03
N PHE A 258 0.64 6.49 -25.64
CA PHE A 258 2.10 6.64 -25.56
C PHE A 258 2.72 7.02 -26.91
N ARG A 259 2.33 6.32 -27.99
CA ARG A 259 2.83 6.58 -29.35
C ARG A 259 2.36 7.94 -29.89
N SER A 260 1.09 8.28 -29.69
CA SER A 260 0.55 9.57 -30.13
C SER A 260 1.24 10.76 -29.46
N ASN A 261 1.72 10.56 -28.23
CA ASN A 261 2.46 11.54 -27.45
C ASN A 261 3.97 11.53 -27.72
N GLY A 262 4.42 10.86 -28.79
CA GLY A 262 5.83 10.81 -29.17
C GLY A 262 6.68 10.00 -28.18
N ASN A 263 6.12 8.92 -27.63
CA ASN A 263 6.74 8.07 -26.61
C ASN A 263 7.01 8.81 -25.29
N ARG A 264 6.11 9.71 -24.91
CA ARG A 264 6.12 10.40 -23.61
C ARG A 264 4.89 9.99 -22.81
N VAL A 265 5.06 9.88 -21.50
CA VAL A 265 3.97 9.57 -20.57
C VAL A 265 3.22 10.86 -20.26
N ILE A 266 2.27 11.23 -21.12
CA ILE A 266 1.38 12.36 -20.89
C ILE A 266 0.03 11.82 -20.40
N VAL A 267 -0.29 12.11 -19.14
CA VAL A 267 -1.57 11.74 -18.52
C VAL A 267 -2.57 12.87 -18.80
N PRO A 268 -3.70 12.58 -19.46
CA PRO A 268 -4.66 13.62 -19.81
C PRO A 268 -5.31 14.30 -18.61
N GLU A 269 -5.52 13.60 -17.51
CA GLU A 269 -6.24 14.18 -16.37
C GLU A 269 -5.76 13.65 -15.02
N LEU A 270 -5.43 14.58 -14.12
CA LEU A 270 -5.33 14.32 -12.68
C LEU A 270 -6.54 14.94 -11.99
N VAL A 271 -7.38 14.12 -11.37
CA VAL A 271 -8.57 14.55 -10.63
C VAL A 271 -8.47 14.18 -9.16
N ALA A 272 -9.04 15.01 -8.30
CA ALA A 272 -9.15 14.75 -6.88
C ALA A 272 -10.55 15.03 -6.34
N SER A 273 -11.02 14.18 -5.43
CA SER A 273 -12.19 14.42 -4.59
C SER A 273 -11.77 14.58 -3.13
N PHE A 274 -12.18 15.71 -2.55
CA PHE A 274 -11.93 16.07 -1.16
C PHE A 274 -13.14 15.74 -0.24
N ASP A 275 -14.23 15.22 -0.81
CA ASP A 275 -15.54 15.04 -0.15
C ASP A 275 -16.06 13.60 -0.21
N GLY A 276 -15.15 12.62 -0.29
CA GLY A 276 -15.52 11.20 -0.32
C GLY A 276 -16.04 10.70 -1.67
N GLY A 277 -15.75 11.40 -2.76
CA GLY A 277 -16.16 11.05 -4.12
C GLY A 277 -17.49 11.67 -4.57
N LYS A 278 -18.01 12.68 -3.85
CA LYS A 278 -19.27 13.36 -4.21
C LYS A 278 -19.04 14.40 -5.31
N SER A 279 -17.90 15.08 -5.30
CA SER A 279 -17.45 16.01 -6.34
C SER A 279 -15.98 15.80 -6.69
N TYR A 280 -15.62 16.18 -7.91
CA TYR A 280 -14.26 16.03 -8.45
C TYR A 280 -13.75 17.36 -8.98
N GLN A 281 -12.50 17.68 -8.62
CA GLN A 281 -11.75 18.80 -9.15
C GLN A 281 -10.63 18.27 -10.05
N THR A 282 -10.58 18.74 -11.29
CA THR A 282 -9.40 18.57 -12.15
C THR A 282 -8.27 19.45 -11.63
N LEU A 283 -7.13 18.83 -11.31
CA LEU A 283 -5.94 19.50 -10.79
C LEU A 283 -4.98 19.87 -11.92
N LEU A 284 -4.77 18.97 -12.87
CA LEU A 284 -3.92 19.15 -14.05
C LEU A 284 -4.56 18.47 -15.26
N ASN A 285 -4.27 18.99 -16.46
CA ASN A 285 -4.61 18.38 -17.74
C ASN A 285 -3.36 18.19 -18.58
N ASP A 286 -3.33 17.13 -19.39
CA ASP A 286 -2.29 16.82 -20.37
C ASP A 286 -0.86 17.02 -19.82
N PHE A 287 -0.63 16.52 -18.62
CA PHE A 287 0.62 16.74 -17.91
C PHE A 287 1.59 15.59 -18.16
N GLU A 288 2.85 15.93 -18.41
CA GLU A 288 3.90 14.93 -18.54
C GLU A 288 4.27 14.38 -17.17
N VAL A 289 4.34 13.06 -17.08
CA VAL A 289 4.90 12.33 -15.95
C VAL A 289 6.32 11.92 -16.30
N THR A 290 7.26 12.26 -15.41
CA THR A 290 8.69 11.99 -15.55
C THR A 290 9.15 11.12 -14.40
N ALA A 291 10.16 10.27 -14.60
CA ALA A 291 10.68 9.45 -13.52
C ALA A 291 11.44 10.29 -12.48
N HIS A 292 11.12 10.13 -11.19
CA HIS A 292 11.87 10.70 -10.07
C HIS A 292 12.74 9.67 -9.37
N ASN A 293 12.70 8.41 -9.80
CA ASN A 293 13.52 7.30 -9.29
C ASN A 293 13.37 7.08 -7.78
N LEU A 294 12.14 7.23 -7.25
CA LEU A 294 11.83 7.09 -5.82
C LEU A 294 12.22 5.72 -5.25
N ARG A 295 12.23 4.68 -6.10
CA ARG A 295 12.54 3.29 -5.77
C ARG A 295 13.72 2.75 -6.58
N ALA A 296 14.83 3.47 -6.56
CA ALA A 296 16.09 3.05 -7.20
C ALA A 296 16.67 1.74 -6.63
N ASP A 297 16.17 1.30 -5.47
CA ASP A 297 16.43 -0.02 -4.88
C ASP A 297 15.74 -1.16 -5.64
N ILE A 298 14.66 -0.89 -6.40
CA ILE A 298 13.91 -1.90 -7.17
C ILE A 298 14.07 -1.69 -8.67
N PHE A 299 13.97 -0.44 -9.13
CA PHE A 299 13.83 -0.11 -10.54
C PHE A 299 15.08 0.54 -11.14
N GLN A 300 15.29 0.29 -12.43
CA GLN A 300 16.31 0.98 -13.21
C GLN A 300 15.99 2.48 -13.31
N PRO A 301 17.02 3.34 -13.44
CA PRO A 301 16.80 4.76 -13.68
C PRO A 301 15.91 5.01 -14.90
N GLY A 302 14.90 5.88 -14.75
CA GLY A 302 13.97 6.23 -15.82
C GLY A 302 12.67 5.44 -15.85
N VAL A 303 12.51 4.41 -15.01
CA VAL A 303 11.21 3.74 -14.83
C VAL A 303 10.24 4.71 -14.15
N ILE A 304 9.07 4.86 -14.76
CA ILE A 304 7.97 5.68 -14.22
C ILE A 304 7.05 4.76 -13.42
N THR A 305 6.70 5.21 -12.23
CA THR A 305 5.73 4.61 -11.32
C THR A 305 4.51 5.51 -11.17
N ALA A 306 3.43 4.99 -10.62
CA ALA A 306 2.23 5.77 -10.37
C ALA A 306 2.49 6.93 -9.39
N ALA A 307 3.44 6.79 -8.46
CA ALA A 307 3.85 7.85 -7.53
C ALA A 307 4.53 9.04 -8.24
N ASP A 308 5.21 8.79 -9.36
CA ASP A 308 5.81 9.86 -10.17
C ASP A 308 4.74 10.79 -10.75
N SER A 309 3.49 10.35 -10.89
CA SER A 309 2.37 11.26 -11.25
C SER A 309 2.18 12.37 -10.21
N PHE A 310 2.39 12.06 -8.93
CA PHE A 310 2.27 13.03 -7.84
C PHE A 310 3.49 13.95 -7.78
N LEU A 311 4.67 13.41 -8.04
CA LEU A 311 5.91 14.16 -8.05
C LEU A 311 5.99 15.11 -9.26
N SER A 312 5.56 14.67 -10.45
CA SER A 312 5.40 15.56 -11.61
C SER A 312 4.31 16.61 -11.42
N ALA A 313 3.26 16.32 -10.64
CA ALA A 313 2.28 17.32 -10.24
C ALA A 313 2.88 18.34 -9.26
N PHE A 314 3.72 17.90 -8.33
CA PHE A 314 4.48 18.77 -7.43
C PHE A 314 5.43 19.70 -8.20
N ASP A 315 6.13 19.19 -9.20
CA ASP A 315 6.99 20.00 -10.09
C ASP A 315 6.20 21.11 -10.83
N GLN A 316 4.89 20.93 -10.99
CA GLN A 316 3.97 21.90 -11.58
C GLN A 316 3.24 22.78 -10.54
N GLY A 317 3.67 22.73 -9.28
CA GLY A 317 3.17 23.59 -8.19
C GLY A 317 1.93 23.07 -7.48
N VAL A 318 1.52 21.82 -7.69
CA VAL A 318 0.49 21.19 -6.87
C VAL A 318 1.09 20.84 -5.50
N ASP A 319 0.46 21.31 -4.43
CA ASP A 319 0.87 20.92 -3.08
C ASP A 319 0.61 19.42 -2.85
N VAL A 320 1.68 18.64 -2.79
CA VAL A 320 1.72 17.19 -2.61
C VAL A 320 2.69 16.89 -1.48
N ALA A 321 2.43 15.86 -0.69
CA ALA A 321 3.46 15.20 0.11
C ALA A 321 3.26 13.69 0.13
N LEU A 322 4.36 12.94 0.14
CA LEU A 322 4.39 11.50 0.31
C LEU A 322 4.87 11.15 1.72
N ASN A 323 4.37 10.05 2.26
CA ASN A 323 4.85 9.47 3.52
C ASN A 323 5.29 8.02 3.31
N TYR A 324 6.30 7.58 4.03
CA TYR A 324 6.81 6.22 3.97
C TYR A 324 6.17 5.36 5.07
N TRP A 325 5.56 4.25 4.67
CA TRP A 325 4.89 3.31 5.56
C TRP A 325 5.79 2.08 5.73
N PRO A 326 6.37 1.86 6.92
CA PRO A 326 7.22 0.71 7.20
C PRO A 326 6.36 -0.53 7.49
N THR A 327 6.83 -1.45 8.32
CA THR A 327 5.95 -2.48 8.89
C THR A 327 4.94 -1.81 9.83
N VAL A 328 3.64 -2.03 9.59
CA VAL A 328 2.56 -1.42 10.38
C VAL A 328 2.07 -2.35 11.49
N ALA A 329 1.21 -1.85 12.38
CA ALA A 329 0.79 -2.56 13.60
C ALA A 329 0.11 -3.92 13.39
N SER A 330 -0.42 -4.19 12.20
CA SER A 330 -0.88 -5.53 11.85
C SER A 330 0.26 -6.50 11.53
N LYS A 331 1.52 -6.08 11.59
CA LYS A 331 2.72 -6.79 11.09
C LYS A 331 2.75 -6.95 9.57
N ALA A 332 1.97 -6.16 8.84
CA ALA A 332 2.05 -6.11 7.39
C ALA A 332 3.36 -5.41 6.99
N PRO A 333 4.25 -6.06 6.22
CA PRO A 333 5.51 -5.47 5.76
C PRO A 333 5.23 -4.56 4.55
N VAL A 334 4.76 -3.33 4.80
CA VAL A 334 4.42 -2.39 3.72
C VAL A 334 5.71 -1.99 3.01
N GLY A 335 6.53 -1.11 3.61
CA GLY A 335 7.81 -0.70 3.03
C GLY A 335 7.68 0.18 1.77
N HIS A 336 6.69 1.08 1.74
CA HIS A 336 6.31 1.85 0.56
C HIS A 336 5.99 3.31 0.84
N PHE A 337 6.15 4.15 -0.17
CA PHE A 337 5.60 5.50 -0.14
C PHE A 337 4.12 5.54 -0.54
N ALA A 338 3.33 6.31 0.20
CA ALA A 338 1.93 6.57 -0.08
C ALA A 338 1.66 8.08 -0.16
N LEU A 339 0.64 8.47 -0.94
CA LEU A 339 0.17 9.85 -0.98
C LEU A 339 -0.38 10.25 0.39
N PHE A 340 0.29 11.22 1.02
CA PHE A 340 -0.04 11.66 2.36
C PHE A 340 -0.88 12.93 2.34
N ARG A 341 -0.45 13.97 1.61
CA ARG A 341 -1.08 15.29 1.58
C ARG A 341 -1.31 15.75 0.15
N LEU A 342 -2.45 16.39 -0.08
CA LEU A 342 -2.79 17.02 -1.34
C LEU A 342 -3.56 18.32 -1.07
N LYS A 343 -3.07 19.45 -1.60
CA LYS A 343 -3.68 20.79 -1.43
C LYS A 343 -4.06 21.12 0.02
N GLY A 344 -3.12 20.91 0.93
CA GLY A 344 -3.29 21.16 2.37
C GLY A 344 -4.07 20.09 3.13
N LEU A 345 -4.75 19.14 2.47
CA LEU A 345 -5.48 18.07 3.13
C LEU A 345 -4.58 16.84 3.31
N ALA A 346 -4.10 16.66 4.54
CA ALA A 346 -3.32 15.50 4.96
C ALA A 346 -4.21 14.29 5.28
N SER A 347 -3.66 13.10 5.09
CA SER A 347 -4.20 11.89 5.69
C SER A 347 -4.11 12.02 7.22
N ARG A 348 -4.97 11.29 7.90
CA ARG A 348 -5.05 11.20 9.36
C ARG A 348 -5.54 9.81 9.74
N VAL A 349 -5.56 9.47 11.02
CA VAL A 349 -6.02 8.13 11.39
C VAL A 349 -7.46 7.96 10.96
N GLY A 350 -7.74 6.82 10.34
CA GLY A 350 -9.02 6.46 9.75
C GLY A 350 -9.28 7.08 8.39
N ALA A 351 -8.64 8.19 7.99
CA ALA A 351 -8.98 8.88 6.74
C ALA A 351 -7.75 9.21 5.90
N GLY A 352 -7.81 8.96 4.60
CA GLY A 352 -6.66 9.20 3.74
C GLY A 352 -6.98 9.11 2.27
N TRP A 353 -5.93 9.29 1.48
CA TRP A 353 -6.03 9.26 0.03
C TRP A 353 -6.06 7.83 -0.51
N THR A 354 -7.13 7.53 -1.23
CA THR A 354 -7.21 6.35 -2.09
C THR A 354 -6.95 6.76 -3.54
N THR A 355 -6.31 5.88 -4.29
CA THR A 355 -5.85 6.17 -5.65
C THR A 355 -6.41 5.16 -6.64
N ARG A 356 -6.66 5.63 -7.86
CA ARG A 356 -7.06 4.80 -9.00
C ARG A 356 -6.33 5.29 -10.24
N PHE A 357 -5.81 4.35 -11.03
CA PHE A 357 -5.04 4.62 -12.25
C PHE A 357 -5.58 3.75 -13.37
N GLY A 358 -5.92 4.35 -14.50
CA GLY A 358 -6.33 3.59 -15.69
C GLY A 358 -7.31 4.34 -16.58
N GLU A 359 -8.05 3.56 -17.37
CA GLU A 359 -9.04 4.06 -18.31
C GLU A 359 -10.37 4.36 -17.61
N LYS A 360 -10.99 5.51 -17.89
CA LYS A 360 -12.28 5.94 -17.31
C LYS A 360 -13.37 4.92 -17.57
N ALA A 361 -13.33 4.30 -18.75
CA ALA A 361 -14.28 3.27 -19.14
C ALA A 361 -14.26 2.01 -18.25
N THR A 362 -13.21 1.83 -17.43
CA THR A 362 -13.03 0.65 -16.57
C THR A 362 -13.33 0.88 -15.09
N LEU A 363 -13.62 2.13 -14.68
CA LEU A 363 -13.83 2.52 -13.27
C LEU A 363 -14.95 1.77 -12.54
N LYS A 364 -15.85 1.11 -13.28
CA LYS A 364 -16.99 0.35 -12.74
C LYS A 364 -16.98 -1.11 -13.17
N ASP A 365 -15.87 -1.60 -13.74
CA ASP A 365 -15.78 -2.98 -14.19
C ASP A 365 -15.92 -3.94 -13.00
N PHE A 366 -15.31 -3.59 -11.86
CA PHE A 366 -15.34 -4.38 -10.63
C PHE A 366 -16.33 -3.79 -9.63
N ALA A 367 -17.25 -4.64 -9.16
CA ALA A 367 -18.20 -4.33 -8.11
C ALA A 367 -18.81 -5.62 -7.55
N PRO A 368 -19.31 -5.62 -6.31
CA PRO A 368 -20.28 -6.62 -5.90
C PRO A 368 -21.49 -6.53 -6.85
N PHE A 369 -21.89 -7.66 -7.41
CA PHE A 369 -22.91 -7.78 -8.45
C PHE A 369 -22.57 -6.98 -9.71
N ALA A 370 -21.33 -7.11 -10.19
CA ALA A 370 -20.86 -6.49 -11.43
C ALA A 370 -21.83 -6.73 -12.61
N GLN A 371 -22.08 -5.68 -13.40
CA GLN A 371 -23.00 -5.70 -14.54
C GLN A 371 -22.30 -6.10 -15.85
N CYS A 372 -21.03 -5.71 -16.02
CA CYS A 372 -20.23 -5.93 -17.23
C CYS A 372 -20.92 -5.53 -18.54
N ASP A 373 -21.51 -4.33 -18.58
CA ASP A 373 -22.22 -3.78 -19.75
C ASP A 373 -21.31 -3.36 -20.93
N PHE A 374 -20.12 -3.94 -21.03
CA PHE A 374 -19.16 -3.74 -22.12
C PHE A 374 -19.12 -4.96 -23.07
N GLY A 375 -18.48 -4.78 -24.23
CA GLY A 375 -18.38 -5.82 -25.25
C GLY A 375 -17.51 -6.99 -24.80
N ALA A 376 -17.85 -8.20 -25.25
CA ALA A 376 -17.04 -9.40 -25.08
C ALA A 376 -15.66 -9.30 -25.78
N ASP A 377 -15.52 -8.35 -26.72
CA ASP A 377 -14.26 -7.95 -27.34
C ASP A 377 -13.40 -7.02 -26.45
N GLY A 378 -13.87 -6.70 -25.24
CA GLY A 378 -13.20 -5.81 -24.29
C GLY A 378 -13.50 -4.33 -24.50
N THR A 379 -14.17 -3.93 -25.59
CA THR A 379 -14.45 -2.52 -25.87
C THR A 379 -15.65 -2.01 -25.06
N PRO A 380 -15.72 -0.72 -24.69
CA PRO A 380 -16.82 -0.20 -23.86
C PRO A 380 -18.22 -0.38 -24.48
N THR A 381 -18.32 -0.31 -25.82
CA THR A 381 -19.60 -0.30 -26.55
C THR A 381 -19.80 -1.53 -27.44
N GLY A 382 -18.85 -2.48 -27.47
CA GLY A 382 -18.89 -3.65 -28.34
C GLY A 382 -20.08 -4.60 -28.09
N ALA A 383 -20.32 -5.47 -29.07
CA ALA A 383 -21.34 -6.52 -29.06
C ALA A 383 -20.76 -7.87 -29.57
N PRO A 384 -21.21 -9.02 -29.05
CA PRO A 384 -22.15 -9.17 -27.93
C PRO A 384 -21.57 -8.65 -26.61
N LYS A 385 -22.42 -8.41 -25.61
CA LYS A 385 -21.97 -8.04 -24.26
C LYS A 385 -21.35 -9.24 -23.55
N VAL A 386 -20.54 -8.98 -22.52
CA VAL A 386 -19.95 -10.04 -21.69
C VAL A 386 -21.09 -10.90 -21.10
N PRO A 387 -21.04 -12.24 -21.27
CA PRO A 387 -22.01 -13.12 -20.65
C PRO A 387 -22.01 -12.98 -19.13
N HIS A 388 -23.18 -13.07 -18.50
CA HIS A 388 -23.33 -12.91 -17.05
C HIS A 388 -22.43 -13.89 -16.26
N GLU A 389 -22.32 -15.13 -16.71
CA GLU A 389 -21.42 -16.13 -16.12
C GLU A 389 -19.96 -15.66 -16.15
N SER A 390 -19.45 -15.22 -17.30
CA SER A 390 -18.09 -14.68 -17.43
C SER A 390 -17.89 -13.43 -16.57
N CYS A 391 -18.87 -12.54 -16.54
CA CYS A 391 -18.85 -11.33 -15.74
C CYS A 391 -18.63 -11.65 -14.26
N TRP A 392 -19.46 -12.55 -13.72
CA TRP A 392 -19.40 -12.89 -12.30
C TRP A 392 -18.17 -13.71 -11.93
N LYS A 393 -17.65 -14.48 -12.88
CA LYS A 393 -16.45 -15.28 -12.69
C LYS A 393 -15.19 -14.42 -12.48
N ASP A 394 -15.06 -13.30 -13.20
CA ASP A 394 -13.81 -12.53 -13.19
C ASP A 394 -13.91 -11.13 -12.54
N TRP A 395 -15.07 -10.47 -12.60
CA TRP A 395 -15.26 -9.07 -12.16
C TRP A 395 -16.10 -8.86 -10.90
N ASN A 396 -16.78 -9.90 -10.41
CA ASN A 396 -17.66 -9.77 -9.25
C ASN A 396 -16.87 -9.83 -7.93
N THR A 397 -16.05 -8.81 -7.71
CA THR A 397 -15.29 -8.52 -6.49
C THR A 397 -15.31 -7.01 -6.28
N TYR A 398 -15.19 -6.53 -5.04
CA TYR A 398 -15.16 -5.09 -4.79
C TYR A 398 -13.93 -4.43 -5.39
N PHE A 399 -12.77 -5.08 -5.29
CA PHE A 399 -11.50 -4.58 -5.80
C PHE A 399 -11.04 -5.34 -7.04
N GLY A 400 -10.29 -4.66 -7.90
CA GLY A 400 -9.76 -5.17 -9.16
C GLY A 400 -9.58 -4.08 -10.23
N GLY A 401 -8.99 -4.45 -11.36
CA GLY A 401 -8.82 -3.58 -12.52
C GLY A 401 -7.91 -2.39 -12.22
N ASN A 402 -8.52 -1.20 -12.06
CA ASN A 402 -7.86 0.07 -11.73
C ASN A 402 -7.99 0.48 -10.26
N MET A 403 -8.68 -0.31 -9.44
CA MET A 403 -8.79 -0.13 -7.99
C MET A 403 -8.14 -1.33 -7.30
N LEU A 404 -6.83 -1.22 -7.08
CA LEU A 404 -5.98 -2.28 -6.55
C LEU A 404 -5.37 -1.86 -5.22
N HIS A 405 -5.13 -2.82 -4.33
CA HIS A 405 -4.29 -2.64 -3.15
C HIS A 405 -2.81 -2.79 -3.55
N LEU A 406 -2.34 -1.89 -4.42
CA LEU A 406 -0.95 -1.80 -4.85
C LEU A 406 -0.43 -0.39 -4.53
N MET A 407 0.72 -0.32 -3.85
CA MET A 407 1.32 0.98 -3.53
C MET A 407 1.84 1.67 -4.79
N THR A 408 1.65 2.99 -4.84
CA THR A 408 1.89 3.76 -6.06
C THR A 408 3.35 3.86 -6.46
N ASP A 409 4.26 3.69 -5.50
CA ASP A 409 5.71 3.73 -5.73
C ASP A 409 6.25 2.46 -6.39
N VAL A 410 5.45 1.40 -6.52
CA VAL A 410 5.81 0.15 -7.22
C VAL A 410 4.85 -0.23 -8.34
N TRP A 411 3.82 0.57 -8.56
CA TRP A 411 2.94 0.43 -9.71
C TRP A 411 3.63 1.05 -10.94
N VAL A 412 4.32 0.22 -11.73
CA VAL A 412 4.97 0.67 -12.97
C VAL A 412 3.94 1.25 -13.95
N MET A 413 4.23 2.46 -14.44
CA MET A 413 3.38 3.26 -15.31
C MET A 413 4.22 3.87 -16.46
N ASN A 414 5.02 3.03 -17.12
CA ASN A 414 5.81 3.43 -18.30
C ASN A 414 4.94 3.78 -19.53
N GLN A 415 3.65 3.49 -19.46
CA GLN A 415 2.65 3.92 -20.43
C GLN A 415 1.60 4.80 -19.73
N PRO A 416 1.13 5.88 -20.37
CA PRO A 416 0.21 6.81 -19.76
C PRO A 416 -1.20 6.22 -19.69
N VAL A 417 -1.74 6.16 -18.48
CA VAL A 417 -3.16 5.93 -18.22
C VAL A 417 -4.00 7.13 -18.65
N GLU A 418 -5.32 6.94 -18.84
CA GLU A 418 -6.24 8.04 -19.14
C GLU A 418 -6.39 9.03 -17.98
N GLN A 419 -6.45 8.51 -16.76
CA GLN A 419 -6.76 9.31 -15.59
C GLN A 419 -6.03 8.81 -14.34
N VAL A 420 -5.49 9.76 -13.59
CA VAL A 420 -5.09 9.58 -12.19
C VAL A 420 -6.20 10.16 -11.32
N HIS A 421 -6.77 9.33 -10.46
CA HIS A 421 -7.98 9.66 -9.71
C HIS A 421 -7.73 9.46 -8.22
N LEU A 422 -7.81 10.56 -7.47
CA LEU A 422 -7.56 10.62 -6.04
C LEU A 422 -8.86 10.87 -5.28
N ILE A 423 -9.13 10.09 -4.24
CA ILE A 423 -10.34 10.23 -3.44
C ILE A 423 -9.95 10.18 -1.97
N TYR A 424 -10.22 11.26 -1.24
CA TYR A 424 -10.09 11.28 0.20
C TYR A 424 -11.25 10.49 0.82
N LYS A 425 -10.95 9.39 1.49
CA LYS A 425 -11.95 8.51 2.14
C LYS A 425 -11.74 8.45 3.64
N SER A 426 -12.82 8.16 4.36
CA SER A 426 -12.82 8.00 5.82
C SER A 426 -13.34 6.61 6.18
N HIS A 427 -12.49 5.79 6.80
CA HIS A 427 -12.87 4.55 7.46
C HIS A 427 -13.80 4.80 8.65
N TYR A 428 -13.87 6.00 9.23
CA TYR A 428 -14.91 6.30 10.22
C TYR A 428 -16.29 6.25 9.60
N ASP A 429 -16.44 6.78 8.38
CA ASP A 429 -17.69 6.74 7.63
C ASP A 429 -17.98 5.32 7.13
N ILE A 430 -16.94 4.59 6.70
CA ILE A 430 -17.07 3.25 6.10
C ILE A 430 -17.28 2.17 7.16
N PHE A 431 -16.66 2.27 8.32
CA PHE A 431 -16.69 1.24 9.36
C PHE A 431 -17.47 1.65 10.61
N GLY A 432 -17.93 2.91 10.72
CA GLY A 432 -18.62 3.40 11.92
C GLY A 432 -17.70 3.47 13.15
N MET A 433 -16.38 3.56 12.92
CA MET A 433 -15.40 3.64 14.01
C MET A 433 -15.53 4.98 14.74
N GLU A 434 -15.29 4.96 16.04
CA GLU A 434 -15.19 6.21 16.79
C GLU A 434 -13.91 6.98 16.43
N GLU A 435 -14.05 8.26 16.13
CA GLU A 435 -12.94 9.14 15.79
C GLU A 435 -12.32 9.75 17.05
N PHE A 436 -10.99 9.52 17.20
CA PHE A 436 -10.09 10.18 18.14
C PHE A 436 -8.96 10.83 17.33
N ASN A 437 -8.98 12.16 17.19
CA ASN A 437 -8.09 12.90 16.29
C ASN A 437 -7.29 14.01 16.99
N GLY A 438 -7.46 14.18 18.30
CA GLY A 438 -6.74 15.19 19.09
C GLY A 438 -7.13 16.65 18.83
N ASN A 439 -7.99 16.94 17.85
CA ASN A 439 -8.43 18.29 17.51
C ASN A 439 -9.56 18.77 18.42
N GLU A 440 -10.39 17.85 18.93
CA GLU A 440 -11.51 18.14 19.81
C GLU A 440 -11.41 17.31 21.09
N PRO A 441 -11.79 17.89 22.25
CA PRO A 441 -11.94 17.11 23.47
C PRO A 441 -12.93 15.97 23.31
N LYS A 442 -12.67 14.85 23.97
CA LYS A 442 -13.51 13.64 23.88
C LYS A 442 -13.63 12.96 25.23
N GLU A 443 -14.83 12.61 25.64
CA GLU A 443 -15.03 11.76 26.81
C GLU A 443 -14.73 10.30 26.47
N ARG A 444 -14.04 9.59 27.36
CA ARG A 444 -13.82 8.15 27.26
C ARG A 444 -14.01 7.51 28.63
N ASP A 445 -14.68 6.37 28.64
CA ASP A 445 -14.81 5.54 29.82
C ASP A 445 -13.75 4.42 29.80
N PHE A 446 -12.85 4.44 30.76
CA PHE A 446 -11.79 3.44 30.92
C PHE A 446 -12.21 2.25 31.81
N SER A 447 -13.46 2.24 32.31
CA SER A 447 -13.98 1.10 33.07
C SER A 447 -14.13 -0.11 32.16
N GLN A 448 -13.89 -1.30 32.71
CA GLN A 448 -13.97 -2.56 31.95
C GLN A 448 -15.37 -2.78 31.32
N HIS A 449 -16.42 -2.23 31.93
CA HIS A 449 -17.80 -2.41 31.52
C HIS A 449 -18.40 -1.21 30.78
N GLN A 450 -17.64 -0.11 30.60
CA GLN A 450 -18.16 1.16 30.08
C GLN A 450 -19.43 1.62 30.85
N ASP A 451 -19.39 1.52 32.18
CA ASP A 451 -20.52 1.78 33.09
C ASP A 451 -20.56 3.20 33.67
N GLY A 452 -19.65 4.06 33.23
CA GLY A 452 -19.47 5.43 33.65
C GLY A 452 -18.60 5.60 34.89
N SER A 453 -18.05 4.51 35.48
CA SER A 453 -17.28 4.59 36.72
C SER A 453 -15.88 5.17 36.56
N ASP A 454 -15.34 5.22 35.34
CA ASP A 454 -14.01 5.76 35.05
C ASP A 454 -14.01 6.67 33.80
N LEU A 455 -14.85 7.71 33.85
CA LEU A 455 -14.97 8.71 32.78
C LEU A 455 -13.88 9.78 32.89
N VAL A 456 -13.16 9.98 31.79
CA VAL A 456 -12.18 11.06 31.65
C VAL A 456 -12.41 11.88 30.39
N THR A 457 -12.01 13.15 30.42
CA THR A 457 -11.97 14.03 29.24
C THR A 457 -10.58 14.04 28.63
N LEU A 458 -10.45 13.47 27.43
CA LEU A 458 -9.24 13.51 26.63
C LEU A 458 -9.17 14.82 25.86
N ARG A 459 -8.04 15.55 25.94
CA ARG A 459 -7.80 16.77 25.15
C ARG A 459 -6.32 17.03 24.96
N THR A 460 -5.99 17.76 23.89
CA THR A 460 -4.65 18.28 23.66
C THR A 460 -4.43 19.55 24.46
N PHE A 461 -3.20 19.77 24.91
CA PHE A 461 -2.81 21.01 25.59
C PHE A 461 -1.79 21.79 24.75
N PRO A 462 -1.88 23.13 24.72
CA PRO A 462 -0.79 23.93 24.20
C PRO A 462 0.44 23.74 25.10
N LEU A 463 1.61 23.61 24.48
CA LEU A 463 2.86 23.71 25.22
C LEU A 463 3.07 25.16 25.68
N PRO A 464 3.74 25.36 26.84
CA PRO A 464 4.06 26.69 27.34
C PRO A 464 5.00 27.43 26.40
N ASP A 465 4.83 28.74 26.28
CA ASP A 465 5.77 29.62 25.61
C ASP A 465 6.88 30.10 26.57
N ASP A 466 7.93 30.74 26.02
CA ASP A 466 9.03 31.31 26.81
C ASP A 466 8.56 32.40 27.80
N ALA A 467 7.32 32.87 27.67
CA ALA A 467 6.71 33.85 28.58
C ALA A 467 6.04 33.19 29.81
N SER A 468 5.96 31.86 29.87
CA SER A 468 5.38 31.15 31.01
C SER A 468 6.23 31.31 32.27
N SER A 469 5.57 31.41 33.43
CA SER A 469 6.25 31.54 34.73
C SER A 469 6.86 30.23 35.25
N SER A 470 6.66 29.12 34.54
CA SER A 470 7.20 27.81 34.92
C SER A 470 8.55 27.57 34.25
N PRO A 471 9.53 26.97 34.96
CA PRO A 471 10.79 26.60 34.33
C PRO A 471 10.54 25.54 33.26
N LEU A 472 10.83 25.89 32.02
CA LEU A 472 10.86 24.97 30.89
C LEU A 472 12.03 24.00 31.06
N LEU A 473 11.79 22.74 30.73
CA LEU A 473 12.84 21.72 30.75
C LEU A 473 13.78 21.93 29.56
N ASP A 474 15.06 21.69 29.79
CA ASP A 474 16.09 21.71 28.77
C ASP A 474 16.97 20.45 28.85
N ALA A 475 17.97 20.36 27.96
CA ALA A 475 18.88 19.22 27.89
C ALA A 475 19.70 18.96 29.17
N SER A 476 19.72 19.88 30.14
CA SER A 476 20.35 19.67 31.44
C SER A 476 19.44 18.97 32.46
N HIS A 477 18.15 18.84 32.15
CA HIS A 477 17.18 18.17 33.01
C HIS A 477 17.51 16.68 33.16
N PHE A 478 17.54 16.19 34.41
CA PHE A 478 17.67 14.77 34.69
C PHE A 478 16.42 14.03 34.20
N GLY A 479 16.58 13.18 33.18
CA GLY A 479 15.45 12.55 32.49
C GLY A 479 15.04 13.25 31.18
N TRP A 480 15.87 14.15 30.64
CA TRP A 480 15.66 14.71 29.30
C TRP A 480 15.47 13.60 28.25
N GLY A 481 14.43 13.73 27.42
CA GLY A 481 14.06 12.74 26.40
C GLY A 481 13.31 11.50 26.93
N ILE A 482 12.95 11.47 28.22
CA ILE A 482 12.08 10.43 28.81
C ILE A 482 10.64 10.98 28.83
N ALA A 483 9.78 10.43 27.98
CA ALA A 483 8.39 10.87 27.89
C ALA A 483 7.57 10.49 29.14
N ASP A 484 7.88 9.37 29.79
CA ASP A 484 7.26 8.92 31.03
C ASP A 484 7.86 9.63 32.26
N CYS A 485 7.26 10.78 32.60
CA CYS A 485 7.64 11.55 33.77
C CYS A 485 7.56 10.73 35.07
N GLU A 486 6.63 9.77 35.17
CA GLU A 486 6.45 8.96 36.39
C GLU A 486 7.66 8.04 36.67
N SER A 487 8.48 7.74 35.66
CA SER A 487 9.74 7.00 35.85
C SER A 487 10.68 7.67 36.85
N CYS A 488 10.62 9.00 36.95
CA CYS A 488 11.44 9.82 37.86
C CYS A 488 10.58 10.53 38.94
N HIS A 489 9.33 10.86 38.62
CA HIS A 489 8.41 11.66 39.43
C HIS A 489 7.23 10.82 39.96
N ASN A 490 7.54 9.87 40.85
CA ASN A 490 6.54 8.96 41.43
C ASN A 490 6.44 9.08 42.95
N ASN A 491 5.59 8.24 43.55
CA ASN A 491 5.35 8.20 45.00
C ASN A 491 6.57 7.77 45.83
N GLN A 492 7.61 7.17 45.23
CA GLN A 492 8.88 6.88 45.91
C GLN A 492 9.75 8.13 46.05
N SER A 493 9.50 9.15 45.21
CA SER A 493 10.06 10.51 45.29
C SER A 493 8.92 11.53 45.46
N PRO A 494 8.16 11.49 46.58
CA PRO A 494 6.86 12.15 46.71
C PRO A 494 6.94 13.68 46.87
N LYS A 495 8.14 14.25 46.97
CA LYS A 495 8.34 15.70 47.19
C LYS A 495 8.53 16.41 45.85
N GLY A 496 7.48 16.46 45.05
CA GLY A 496 7.40 17.35 43.90
C GLY A 496 7.01 18.77 44.30
N HIS A 497 7.23 19.75 43.41
CA HIS A 497 6.68 21.11 43.50
C HIS A 497 6.65 21.76 44.90
N GLY A 498 7.77 21.76 45.63
CA GLY A 498 7.84 22.37 46.97
C GLY A 498 7.35 21.48 48.12
N GLY A 499 7.30 20.15 47.92
CA GLY A 499 6.96 19.17 48.95
C GLY A 499 5.54 18.60 48.85
N TYR A 500 4.83 18.88 47.75
CA TYR A 500 3.48 18.38 47.46
C TYR A 500 3.52 17.17 46.52
N HIS A 501 2.39 16.48 46.42
CA HIS A 501 2.19 15.45 45.40
C HIS A 501 2.30 16.05 43.98
N TRP A 502 2.74 15.23 43.04
CA TRP A 502 2.82 15.60 41.63
C TRP A 502 1.42 15.90 41.06
N PRO A 503 1.29 16.88 40.16
CA PRO A 503 0.01 17.32 39.64
C PRO A 503 -0.68 16.22 38.83
N ILE A 504 -2.00 16.12 39.03
CA ILE A 504 -2.92 15.21 38.34
C ILE A 504 -3.98 16.08 37.69
N ASN A 505 -4.41 15.73 36.48
CA ASN A 505 -5.45 16.46 35.78
C ASN A 505 -6.86 16.07 36.26
N SER A 506 -7.13 16.28 37.55
CA SER A 506 -8.39 15.84 38.18
C SER A 506 -9.62 16.56 37.64
N VAL A 507 -9.45 17.75 37.03
CA VAL A 507 -10.54 18.48 36.37
C VAL A 507 -11.08 17.70 35.17
N ASP A 508 -10.23 16.94 34.50
CA ASP A 508 -10.63 16.08 33.37
C ASP A 508 -10.92 14.64 33.81
N GLY A 509 -11.08 14.40 35.11
CA GLY A 509 -11.45 13.08 35.65
C GLY A 509 -10.29 12.11 35.89
N PHE A 510 -9.04 12.54 35.67
CA PHE A 510 -7.89 11.68 35.94
C PHE A 510 -7.58 11.57 37.44
N ASP A 511 -7.12 10.38 37.86
CA ASP A 511 -6.76 10.02 39.22
C ASP A 511 -5.29 9.55 39.38
N GLN A 512 -4.54 9.57 38.28
CA GLN A 512 -3.11 9.25 38.18
C GLN A 512 -2.38 10.36 37.43
N GLN A 513 -1.05 10.37 37.32
CA GLN A 513 -0.37 11.44 36.59
C GLN A 513 -0.42 11.19 35.09
N GLN A 514 -0.45 12.28 34.32
CA GLN A 514 -0.39 12.25 32.85
C GLN A 514 0.85 13.00 32.40
N PRO A 515 1.83 12.34 31.76
CA PRO A 515 3.03 13.04 31.32
C PRO A 515 2.74 14.21 30.35
N TYR A 516 1.71 14.09 29.50
CA TYR A 516 1.29 15.18 28.63
C TYR A 516 0.66 16.37 29.38
N TYR A 517 0.08 16.14 30.57
CA TYR A 517 -0.37 17.22 31.43
C TYR A 517 0.83 17.97 32.05
N CYS A 518 1.86 17.25 32.47
CA CYS A 518 3.12 17.87 32.93
C CYS A 518 3.76 18.71 31.81
N ALA A 519 3.74 18.22 30.57
CA ALA A 519 4.28 18.91 29.40
C ALA A 519 3.59 20.26 29.13
N SER A 520 2.32 20.40 29.47
CA SER A 520 1.57 21.67 29.34
C SER A 520 2.12 22.82 30.20
N CYS A 521 2.93 22.51 31.23
CA CYS A 521 3.61 23.51 32.07
C CYS A 521 5.13 23.52 31.88
N HIS A 522 5.72 22.39 31.50
CA HIS A 522 7.17 22.18 31.50
C HIS A 522 7.79 22.02 30.10
N GLY A 523 6.99 22.06 29.05
CA GLY A 523 7.43 21.83 27.68
C GLY A 523 7.52 20.35 27.34
N SER A 524 7.98 20.04 26.12
CA SER A 524 7.94 18.69 25.55
C SER A 524 8.96 17.69 26.13
N ASN A 525 9.77 18.10 27.12
CA ASN A 525 10.89 17.32 27.66
C ASN A 525 11.82 16.73 26.57
N GLY A 526 12.04 17.47 25.50
CA GLY A 526 12.93 17.06 24.40
C GLY A 526 12.28 16.16 23.35
N ALA A 527 10.94 16.02 23.36
CA ALA A 527 10.25 15.32 22.30
C ALA A 527 10.51 16.01 20.94
N PRO A 528 10.83 15.25 19.88
CA PRO A 528 11.01 15.81 18.54
C PRO A 528 9.70 16.39 18.00
N LYS A 529 9.79 17.25 16.99
CA LYS A 529 8.60 17.73 16.27
C LYS A 529 7.84 16.54 15.64
N GLY A 530 6.52 16.62 15.63
CA GLY A 530 5.69 15.64 14.95
C GLY A 530 5.78 15.80 13.42
N HIS A 531 5.41 14.75 12.69
CA HIS A 531 5.44 14.71 11.21
C HIS A 531 4.10 15.14 10.57
N GLY A 532 3.32 15.99 11.24
CA GLY A 532 2.07 16.56 10.71
C GLY A 532 0.84 15.64 10.79
N GLU A 533 1.00 14.43 11.32
CA GLU A 533 -0.12 13.49 11.52
C GLU A 533 -0.92 13.87 12.77
N THR A 534 -2.22 14.07 12.62
CA THR A 534 -3.18 14.30 13.73
C THR A 534 -3.81 12.97 14.21
N ALA A 535 -3.02 11.92 14.07
CA ALA A 535 -3.47 10.55 13.94
C ALA A 535 -3.04 9.76 15.19
N ARG A 536 -3.78 8.72 15.57
CA ARG A 536 -3.32 7.66 16.47
C ARG A 536 -1.95 7.09 16.06
N CYS A 537 -0.91 7.45 16.81
CA CYS A 537 0.51 7.25 16.51
C CYS A 537 0.89 5.77 16.31
N PHE A 538 0.15 4.85 16.94
CA PHE A 538 0.49 3.43 16.97
C PHE A 538 0.50 2.73 15.60
N TRP A 539 -0.19 3.28 14.59
CA TRP A 539 -0.20 2.66 13.26
C TRP A 539 1.19 2.61 12.62
N CYS A 540 1.96 3.68 12.79
CA CYS A 540 3.34 3.77 12.31
C CYS A 540 4.33 3.38 13.41
N HIS A 541 4.05 3.72 14.67
CA HIS A 541 4.86 3.35 15.82
C HIS A 541 4.56 1.94 16.34
N SER A 542 4.63 0.97 15.43
CA SER A 542 4.39 -0.42 15.76
C SER A 542 5.68 -1.22 15.72
N GLU A 543 5.74 -2.31 16.49
CA GLU A 543 6.84 -3.28 16.44
C GLU A 543 8.24 -2.66 16.66
N ASP A 544 9.00 -2.42 15.60
CA ASP A 544 10.36 -1.87 15.59
C ASP A 544 10.39 -0.36 15.86
N GLN A 545 9.27 0.33 15.64
CA GLN A 545 9.11 1.77 15.83
C GLN A 545 8.38 2.14 17.13
N LEU A 546 8.27 1.20 18.07
CA LEU A 546 7.63 1.48 19.36
C LEU A 546 8.31 2.66 20.06
N PRO A 547 7.54 3.63 20.55
CA PRO A 547 8.12 4.81 21.16
C PRO A 547 8.78 4.36 22.46
N LYS A 548 10.09 4.57 22.61
CA LYS A 548 10.82 4.18 23.82
C LYS A 548 10.48 5.15 24.96
N ASN A 549 10.45 4.66 26.20
CA ASN A 549 10.23 5.50 27.39
C ASN A 549 8.85 6.19 27.45
N HIS A 550 7.81 5.64 26.84
CA HIS A 550 6.43 6.16 26.89
C HIS A 550 5.54 5.30 27.81
N GLY A 551 6.12 4.79 28.90
CA GLY A 551 5.43 3.97 29.89
C GLY A 551 4.69 2.78 29.25
N GLU A 552 3.42 2.62 29.59
CA GLU A 552 2.60 1.52 29.09
C GLU A 552 2.33 1.62 27.57
N ALA A 553 2.33 2.82 26.97
CA ALA A 553 2.16 2.99 25.51
C ALA A 553 3.29 2.34 24.69
N SER A 554 4.45 2.09 25.30
CA SER A 554 5.56 1.35 24.72
C SER A 554 5.41 -0.17 24.81
N THR A 555 4.36 -0.67 25.47
CA THR A 555 4.23 -2.09 25.81
C THR A 555 3.19 -2.80 24.96
N LYS A 556 3.35 -4.11 24.82
CA LYS A 556 2.38 -4.99 24.17
C LYS A 556 1.66 -5.84 25.19
N ARG A 557 0.38 -6.09 24.96
CA ARG A 557 -0.46 -6.94 25.79
C ARG A 557 -1.23 -7.93 24.93
N TRP A 558 -1.35 -9.15 25.44
CA TRP A 558 -2.32 -10.11 24.93
C TRP A 558 -3.72 -9.69 25.35
N ILE A 559 -4.56 -9.40 24.36
CA ILE A 559 -5.98 -9.14 24.53
C ILE A 559 -6.71 -10.42 24.13
N ASN A 560 -7.33 -11.06 25.12
CA ASN A 560 -7.96 -12.37 24.98
C ASN A 560 -9.47 -12.26 25.20
N GLY A 561 -10.23 -13.09 24.48
CA GLY A 561 -11.69 -13.17 24.59
C GLY A 561 -12.37 -12.21 23.63
N GLN A 562 -13.38 -12.73 22.92
CA GLN A 562 -14.09 -11.98 21.89
C GLN A 562 -14.76 -10.72 22.46
N GLU A 563 -15.32 -10.80 23.68
CA GLU A 563 -15.92 -9.67 24.38
C GLU A 563 -14.94 -8.56 24.78
N ASN A 564 -13.66 -8.84 24.97
CA ASN A 564 -12.67 -7.85 25.42
C ASN A 564 -11.99 -7.10 24.28
N LEU A 565 -12.29 -7.47 23.04
CA LEU A 565 -11.72 -6.85 21.85
C LEU A 565 -12.69 -5.77 21.37
N GLU A 566 -12.45 -4.52 21.76
CA GLU A 566 -13.27 -3.37 21.35
C GLU A 566 -13.44 -3.31 19.83
N GLY A 567 -12.42 -3.68 19.06
CA GLY A 567 -12.53 -3.83 17.61
C GLY A 567 -13.66 -4.76 17.17
N ASN A 568 -13.93 -5.89 17.85
CA ASN A 568 -15.07 -6.75 17.50
C ASN A 568 -16.42 -6.05 17.76
N ARG A 569 -16.46 -5.06 18.67
CA ARG A 569 -17.64 -4.27 19.01
C ARG A 569 -17.88 -3.13 17.99
N PHE A 570 -16.87 -2.51 17.38
CA PHE A 570 -17.10 -1.39 16.44
C PHE A 570 -17.74 -1.78 15.07
N ASN A 571 -18.41 -2.93 14.95
CA ASN A 571 -19.01 -3.45 13.71
C ASN A 571 -20.51 -3.07 13.53
N TYR A 572 -21.06 -2.09 14.27
CA TYR A 572 -22.51 -2.04 14.52
C TYR A 572 -23.43 -1.39 13.47
N LEU A 573 -22.97 -0.94 12.30
CA LEU A 573 -23.90 -0.29 11.34
C LEU A 573 -23.76 -0.68 9.86
N ILE A 574 -22.72 -1.42 9.45
CA ILE A 574 -22.58 -1.90 8.05
C ILE A 574 -22.13 -3.37 8.04
N PRO A 575 -22.85 -4.27 7.35
CA PRO A 575 -23.00 -5.63 7.88
C PRO A 575 -22.12 -6.70 7.25
N ALA A 576 -21.50 -6.43 6.11
CA ALA A 576 -20.62 -7.39 5.44
C ALA A 576 -19.15 -6.95 5.47
N SER A 577 -18.86 -5.69 5.08
CA SER A 577 -17.50 -5.20 4.82
C SER A 577 -16.57 -5.14 6.04
N THR A 578 -17.11 -5.35 7.25
CA THR A 578 -16.37 -5.27 8.52
C THR A 578 -16.15 -6.64 9.17
N LEU A 579 -16.69 -7.72 8.57
CA LEU A 579 -16.57 -9.05 9.13
C LEU A 579 -15.12 -9.53 9.10
N PRO A 580 -14.56 -10.00 10.24
CA PRO A 580 -13.24 -10.59 10.26
C PRO A 580 -13.29 -11.96 9.58
N ARG A 581 -12.38 -12.21 8.64
CA ARG A 581 -12.31 -13.46 7.88
C ARG A 581 -10.94 -14.12 7.97
N ASP A 582 -10.91 -15.44 7.84
CA ASP A 582 -9.66 -16.17 7.64
C ASP A 582 -9.12 -15.95 6.21
N ALA A 583 -7.97 -16.51 5.90
CA ALA A 583 -7.35 -16.34 4.57
C ALA A 583 -8.16 -16.97 3.42
N ALA A 584 -9.13 -17.85 3.72
CA ALA A 584 -10.07 -18.43 2.76
C ALA A 584 -11.36 -17.60 2.62
N GLY A 585 -11.50 -16.51 3.37
CA GLY A 585 -12.70 -15.68 3.36
C GLY A 585 -13.84 -16.26 4.19
N ASN A 586 -13.60 -17.22 5.10
CA ASN A 586 -14.63 -17.66 6.05
C ASN A 586 -14.67 -16.73 7.26
N HIS A 587 -15.85 -16.53 7.86
CA HIS A 587 -15.97 -15.75 9.10
C HIS A 587 -15.08 -16.33 10.22
N ALA A 588 -14.19 -15.50 10.75
CA ALA A 588 -13.19 -15.89 11.74
C ALA A 588 -12.92 -14.73 12.71
N PRO A 589 -13.69 -14.61 13.81
CA PRO A 589 -13.52 -13.53 14.77
C PRO A 589 -12.11 -13.55 15.38
N TYR A 590 -11.66 -12.38 15.81
CA TYR A 590 -10.45 -12.30 16.60
C TYR A 590 -10.73 -12.86 18.00
N THR A 591 -9.90 -13.79 18.43
CA THR A 591 -10.02 -14.45 19.74
C THR A 591 -8.88 -14.08 20.67
N ASN A 592 -7.67 -13.90 20.12
CA ASN A 592 -6.49 -13.44 20.83
C ASN A 592 -5.68 -12.54 19.89
N ILE A 593 -5.27 -11.37 20.36
CA ILE A 593 -4.37 -10.45 19.63
C ILE A 593 -3.28 -9.99 20.58
N LEU A 594 -2.03 -10.04 20.12
CA LEU A 594 -0.93 -9.33 20.77
C LEU A 594 -0.87 -7.93 20.15
N SER A 595 -1.34 -6.92 20.88
CA SER A 595 -1.35 -5.54 20.37
C SER A 595 -0.61 -4.60 21.32
N THR A 596 -0.17 -3.48 20.78
CA THR A 596 0.37 -2.36 21.56
C THR A 596 -0.75 -1.73 22.38
N ILE A 597 -0.41 -1.22 23.56
CA ILE A 597 -1.29 -0.29 24.28
C ILE A 597 -1.31 1.01 23.48
N ASN A 598 -2.50 1.61 23.32
CA ASN A 598 -2.83 2.53 22.22
C ASN A 598 -2.86 1.77 20.88
N SER A 599 -4.01 1.19 20.59
CA SER A 599 -4.33 0.54 19.33
C SER A 599 -5.83 0.66 19.05
N ASP A 600 -6.32 -0.03 18.01
CA ASP A 600 -7.77 -0.20 17.80
C ASP A 600 -8.43 -1.10 18.85
N TRP A 601 -7.66 -1.69 19.77
CA TRP A 601 -8.14 -2.66 20.74
C TRP A 601 -8.11 -2.16 22.18
N ASN A 602 -7.28 -1.16 22.48
CA ASN A 602 -7.11 -0.60 23.81
C ASN A 602 -6.44 0.78 23.73
N MET A 603 -6.70 1.66 24.68
CA MET A 603 -6.03 2.96 24.83
C MET A 603 -5.41 3.05 26.22
N SER A 604 -4.23 3.66 26.33
CA SER A 604 -3.61 3.99 27.61
C SER A 604 -4.38 5.12 28.27
N LYS A 605 -4.64 4.99 29.58
CA LYS A 605 -5.18 6.09 30.38
C LYS A 605 -4.08 7.11 30.75
N ASN A 606 -2.82 6.67 30.87
CA ASN A 606 -1.69 7.56 31.17
C ASN A 606 -1.18 8.33 29.95
N PHE A 607 -1.20 7.68 28.79
CA PHE A 607 -0.76 8.20 27.50
C PHE A 607 -1.86 8.06 26.44
N PRO A 608 -3.03 8.70 26.61
CA PRO A 608 -4.12 8.57 25.64
C PRO A 608 -3.70 9.10 24.26
N ASP A 609 -3.65 8.22 23.28
CA ASP A 609 -3.34 8.51 21.88
C ASP A 609 -4.61 8.97 21.13
N PRO A 610 -4.59 10.05 20.31
CA PRO A 610 -3.45 10.89 19.93
C PRO A 610 -3.20 12.11 20.81
N TYR A 611 -3.97 12.31 21.87
CA TYR A 611 -3.93 13.51 22.71
C TYR A 611 -2.58 13.76 23.38
N SER A 612 -1.95 12.69 23.90
CA SER A 612 -0.62 12.75 24.50
C SER A 612 0.45 13.04 23.47
N CYS A 613 0.41 12.33 22.33
CA CYS A 613 1.32 12.55 21.22
C CYS A 613 1.26 14.00 20.75
N MET A 614 0.08 14.50 20.42
CA MET A 614 -0.09 15.83 19.83
C MET A 614 0.21 16.97 20.81
N THR A 615 0.06 16.73 22.11
CA THR A 615 0.50 17.70 23.13
C THR A 615 2.02 17.78 23.19
N CYS A 616 2.72 16.64 23.21
CA CYS A 616 4.17 16.61 23.40
C CYS A 616 4.95 16.85 22.09
N HIS A 617 4.38 16.46 20.95
CA HIS A 617 4.96 16.56 19.61
C HIS A 617 4.16 17.58 18.78
N PRO A 618 4.38 18.88 18.96
CA PRO A 618 3.65 19.89 18.21
C PRO A 618 3.87 19.71 16.70
N ASN A 619 2.77 19.55 15.99
CA ASN A 619 2.69 19.62 14.53
C ASN A 619 2.57 21.10 14.15
N HIS A 620 3.42 21.60 13.25
CA HIS A 620 3.36 22.97 12.73
C HIS A 620 2.88 22.99 11.29
#